data_AF-A0A7C5NU94-F1
#
_entry.id   AF-A0A7C5NU94-F1
#
_cell.length_a   1.000
_cell.length_b   1.000
_cell.length_c   1.000
_cell.angle_alpha   90.00
_cell.angle_beta   90.00
_cell.angle_gamma   90.00
#
_symmetry.space_group_name_H-M   'P 1'
#
loop_
_entity.id
_entity.type
_entity.pdbx_description
1 polymer ?
#
loop_
_entity_poly.entity_id
_entity_poly.type
_entity_poly.pdbx_seq_one_letter_code
_entity_poly.pdbx_strand_id
1 'polypeptide(L)'
;MNSVKIQNYITQKEKEYFQRVSTEELSKIDTLYKPLYQDIPLESLQKLFSYFHYSLNKFFSYLNPEIPKRYCHADNSRYMLNLIEEIETFQLNINDSSFSFTINEKYKEKIKECSRYLVPSGGSEIPEEVERIGIVETRPIFHLVNSGENLFRKLIAGLYRKNPKLAKLFDEKIHFISFDNKTLSWNSNVSESEKQFLENNWMLIRTYVQEIFGFETKIKNTNYGNEEQNTNHKIEKYIFSNINDIKINKDFEENGYKNILLKGVPGTGKSRTIDNIIKNQLNLGKHLDSHVLRINIHSASSNADLMQGIGISSNEKGEIEYKERQGLIFEFIEKATFNPNQPFALVLEEIQENSLNELIGDLIYLIEDSKRAKGLNPDNKEYTYRELVEKILKDAPSTEKVKMPNLISQDSKAKVMIMPDNLFFFCTSNYRDDRRVIEDNLLRRFDVIEVYPKYKNDIGEDFKSSEVSDFLEALNKSIVEVCSNNGEIH
;
A
#
# COMPACT_ATOMS: atom_id res chain seq x y z
N MET A 1 -0.98 27.90 9.85
CA MET A 1 -2.03 28.93 9.62
C MET A 1 -2.99 28.62 8.45
N ASN A 2 -2.76 27.60 7.60
CA ASN A 2 -3.52 27.44 6.33
C ASN A 2 -4.63 26.38 6.27
N SER A 3 -4.72 25.40 7.17
CA SER A 3 -5.72 24.30 7.05
C SER A 3 -7.18 24.78 7.11
N VAL A 4 -7.51 25.68 8.04
CA VAL A 4 -8.88 26.22 8.21
C VAL A 4 -9.33 27.05 7.00
N LYS A 5 -8.43 27.85 6.40
CA LYS A 5 -8.76 28.63 5.19
C LYS A 5 -9.07 27.73 4.01
N ILE A 6 -8.33 26.63 3.86
CA ILE A 6 -8.51 25.66 2.77
C ILE A 6 -9.78 24.84 2.99
N GLN A 7 -10.08 24.41 4.21
CA GLN A 7 -11.35 23.75 4.54
C GLN A 7 -12.56 24.68 4.25
N ASN A 8 -12.47 25.96 4.62
CA ASN A 8 -13.50 26.95 4.30
C ASN A 8 -13.67 27.15 2.79
N TYR A 9 -12.56 27.21 2.04
CA TYR A 9 -12.58 27.27 0.57
C TYR A 9 -13.27 26.03 -0.03
N ILE A 10 -12.91 24.82 0.43
CA ILE A 10 -13.54 23.56 -0.01
C ILE A 10 -15.06 23.59 0.28
N THR A 11 -15.45 24.01 1.49
CA THR A 11 -16.86 24.09 1.90
C THR A 11 -17.62 25.13 1.07
N GLN A 12 -16.98 26.25 0.73
CA GLN A 12 -17.57 27.27 -0.14
C GLN A 12 -17.78 26.73 -1.57
N LYS A 13 -16.80 26.01 -2.11
CA LYS A 13 -16.89 25.40 -3.44
C LYS A 13 -17.94 24.30 -3.52
N GLU A 14 -18.09 23.49 -2.47
CA GLU A 14 -19.21 22.54 -2.35
C GLU A 14 -20.54 23.27 -2.54
N LYS A 15 -20.80 24.34 -1.78
CA LYS A 15 -22.05 25.11 -1.89
C LYS A 15 -22.25 25.72 -3.27
N GLU A 16 -21.19 26.27 -3.86
CA GLU A 16 -21.24 26.91 -5.19
C GLU A 16 -21.58 25.92 -6.31
N TYR A 17 -20.98 24.73 -6.31
CA TYR A 17 -21.24 23.73 -7.35
C TYR A 17 -22.59 23.04 -7.17
N PHE A 18 -22.98 22.73 -5.93
CA PHE A 18 -24.25 22.06 -5.64
C PHE A 18 -25.48 22.95 -5.89
N GLN A 19 -25.34 24.28 -6.01
CA GLN A 19 -26.42 25.17 -6.46
C GLN A 19 -26.87 24.89 -7.91
N ARG A 20 -26.03 24.25 -8.71
CA ARG A 20 -26.27 23.98 -10.15
C ARG A 20 -26.75 22.56 -10.42
N VAL A 21 -26.88 21.75 -9.37
CA VAL A 21 -27.23 20.33 -9.46
C VAL A 21 -28.73 20.18 -9.25
N SER A 22 -29.42 19.51 -10.18
CA SER A 22 -30.84 19.19 -10.02
C SER A 22 -31.07 18.12 -8.95
N THR A 23 -32.30 18.03 -8.42
CA THR A 23 -32.65 17.04 -7.39
C THR A 23 -32.38 15.59 -7.84
N GLU A 24 -32.59 15.28 -9.13
CA GLU A 24 -32.32 13.95 -9.67
C GLU A 24 -30.83 13.64 -9.72
N GLU A 25 -30.01 14.61 -10.14
CA GLU A 25 -28.56 14.47 -10.19
C GLU A 25 -27.98 14.34 -8.78
N LEU A 26 -28.49 15.13 -7.83
CA LEU A 26 -28.08 15.06 -6.42
C LEU A 26 -28.30 13.66 -5.85
N SER A 27 -29.47 13.07 -6.13
CA SER A 27 -29.78 11.69 -5.72
C SER A 27 -28.75 10.70 -6.29
N LYS A 28 -28.40 10.81 -7.57
CA LYS A 28 -27.38 9.94 -8.19
C LYS A 28 -25.98 10.16 -7.58
N ILE A 29 -25.59 11.41 -7.33
CA ILE A 29 -24.31 11.74 -6.70
C ILE A 29 -24.23 11.12 -5.31
N ASP A 30 -25.26 11.30 -4.48
CA ASP A 30 -25.25 10.81 -3.09
C ASP A 30 -25.33 9.28 -2.98
N THR A 31 -26.09 8.63 -3.87
CA THR A 31 -26.31 7.18 -3.80
C THR A 31 -25.24 6.36 -4.52
N LEU A 32 -24.72 6.84 -5.66
CA LEU A 32 -23.81 6.07 -6.50
C LEU A 32 -22.35 6.52 -6.36
N TYR A 33 -22.10 7.83 -6.24
CA TYR A 33 -20.74 8.37 -6.30
C TYR A 33 -20.14 8.67 -4.92
N LYS A 34 -20.92 9.22 -3.98
CA LYS A 34 -20.47 9.51 -2.61
C LYS A 34 -19.88 8.30 -1.88
N PRO A 35 -20.43 7.08 -2.00
CA PRO A 35 -19.84 5.89 -1.38
C PRO A 35 -18.42 5.57 -1.87
N LEU A 36 -18.04 6.00 -3.07
CA LEU A 36 -16.71 5.74 -3.63
C LEU A 36 -15.59 6.52 -2.95
N TYR A 37 -15.94 7.56 -2.19
CA TYR A 37 -15.00 8.50 -1.57
C TYR A 37 -15.06 8.48 -0.04
N GLN A 38 -15.62 7.43 0.58
CA GLN A 38 -15.81 7.36 2.04
C GLN A 38 -14.50 7.52 2.84
N ASP A 39 -13.36 7.12 2.26
CA ASP A 39 -12.04 7.19 2.89
C ASP A 39 -11.44 8.62 2.93
N ILE A 40 -12.07 9.60 2.26
CA ILE A 40 -11.60 10.98 2.27
C ILE A 40 -12.01 11.65 3.59
N PRO A 41 -11.08 12.23 4.37
CA PRO A 41 -11.34 12.66 5.74
C PRO A 41 -12.27 13.88 5.88
N LEU A 42 -12.52 14.62 4.80
CA LEU A 42 -13.36 15.83 4.81
C LEU A 42 -14.62 15.62 3.97
N GLU A 43 -15.80 15.67 4.59
CA GLU A 43 -17.08 15.42 3.91
C GLU A 43 -17.33 16.36 2.72
N SER A 44 -17.03 17.65 2.84
CA SER A 44 -17.14 18.61 1.73
C SER A 44 -16.29 18.21 0.53
N LEU A 45 -15.11 17.62 0.78
CA LEU A 45 -14.22 17.14 -0.27
C LEU A 45 -14.74 15.83 -0.90
N GLN A 46 -15.31 14.92 -0.09
CA GLN A 46 -16.01 13.73 -0.59
C GLN A 46 -17.09 14.11 -1.61
N LYS A 47 -17.95 15.07 -1.23
CA LYS A 47 -19.05 15.55 -2.08
C LYS A 47 -18.55 16.21 -3.36
N LEU A 48 -17.48 17.02 -3.27
CA LEU A 48 -16.86 17.64 -4.44
C LEU A 48 -16.27 16.61 -5.41
N PHE A 49 -15.53 15.62 -4.92
CA PHE A 49 -15.02 14.53 -5.77
C PHE A 49 -16.16 13.73 -6.39
N SER A 50 -17.24 13.47 -5.64
CA SER A 50 -18.43 12.79 -6.14
C SER A 50 -19.12 13.59 -7.25
N TYR A 51 -19.28 14.91 -7.07
CA TYR A 51 -19.83 15.81 -8.06
C TYR A 51 -18.99 15.85 -9.35
N PHE A 52 -17.66 16.01 -9.23
CA PHE A 52 -16.78 16.05 -10.39
C PHE A 52 -16.78 14.71 -11.13
N HIS A 53 -16.78 13.60 -10.39
CA HIS A 53 -16.81 12.26 -10.98
C HIS A 53 -18.11 12.02 -11.73
N TYR A 54 -19.25 12.34 -11.12
CA TYR A 54 -20.55 12.29 -11.78
C TYR A 54 -20.58 13.16 -13.04
N SER A 55 -20.08 14.40 -12.96
CA SER A 55 -20.09 15.38 -14.06
C SER A 55 -19.25 14.92 -15.25
N LEU A 56 -18.06 14.36 -14.99
CA LEU A 56 -17.21 13.77 -16.02
C LEU A 56 -17.90 12.56 -16.67
N ASN A 57 -18.47 11.66 -15.87
CA ASN A 57 -19.19 10.49 -16.38
C ASN A 57 -20.42 10.87 -17.20
N LYS A 58 -21.16 11.89 -16.77
CA LYS A 58 -22.31 12.43 -17.50
C LYS A 58 -21.87 12.95 -18.87
N PHE A 59 -20.78 13.72 -18.93
CA PHE A 59 -20.26 14.21 -20.21
C PHE A 59 -19.75 13.07 -21.10
N PHE A 60 -18.97 12.12 -20.57
CA PHE A 60 -18.47 10.99 -21.37
C PHE A 60 -19.59 10.07 -21.86
N SER A 61 -20.65 9.90 -21.06
CA SER A 61 -21.88 9.18 -21.47
C SER A 61 -22.55 9.86 -22.65
N TYR A 62 -22.57 11.20 -22.67
CA TYR A 62 -23.06 11.99 -23.80
C TYR A 62 -22.11 11.92 -25.01
N LEU A 63 -20.79 12.03 -24.80
CA LEU A 63 -19.81 12.12 -25.88
C LEU A 63 -19.65 10.79 -26.63
N ASN A 64 -19.71 9.65 -25.94
CA ASN A 64 -19.48 8.32 -26.53
C ASN A 64 -20.38 8.00 -27.76
N PRO A 65 -21.69 8.31 -27.75
CA PRO A 65 -22.54 8.23 -28.94
C PRO A 65 -22.22 9.23 -30.05
N GLU A 66 -21.57 10.35 -29.74
CA GLU A 66 -21.24 11.42 -30.69
C GLU A 66 -19.90 11.19 -31.40
N ILE A 67 -18.99 10.41 -30.81
CA ILE A 67 -17.69 10.07 -31.41
C ILE A 67 -17.83 9.54 -32.85
N PRO A 68 -18.70 8.56 -33.17
CA PRO A 68 -18.89 8.11 -34.56
C PRO A 68 -19.48 9.18 -35.49
N LYS A 69 -20.20 10.17 -34.94
CA LYS A 69 -20.79 11.29 -35.70
C LYS A 69 -19.79 12.42 -35.94
N ARG A 70 -18.61 12.33 -35.31
CA ARG A 70 -17.50 13.29 -35.42
C ARG A 70 -17.87 14.72 -35.04
N TYR A 71 -18.88 14.91 -34.19
CA TYR A 71 -19.38 16.24 -33.83
C TYR A 71 -19.91 16.31 -32.40
N CYS A 72 -19.46 17.31 -31.65
CA CYS A 72 -19.93 17.62 -30.30
C CYS A 72 -20.65 18.99 -30.30
N HIS A 73 -21.85 19.06 -29.72
CA HIS A 73 -22.61 20.30 -29.65
C HIS A 73 -21.90 21.39 -28.81
N ALA A 74 -22.06 22.65 -29.19
CA ALA A 74 -21.41 23.78 -28.53
C ALA A 74 -21.76 23.95 -27.05
N ASP A 75 -22.99 23.62 -26.63
CA ASP A 75 -23.38 23.64 -25.21
C ASP A 75 -22.60 22.60 -24.40
N ASN A 76 -22.48 21.38 -24.91
CA ASN A 76 -21.73 20.30 -24.25
C ASN A 76 -20.22 20.53 -24.28
N SER A 77 -19.72 21.14 -25.36
CA SER A 77 -18.31 21.57 -25.45
C SER A 77 -18.00 22.60 -24.36
N ARG A 78 -18.86 23.62 -24.18
CA ARG A 78 -18.73 24.60 -23.09
C ARG A 78 -18.85 23.96 -21.71
N TYR A 79 -19.80 23.04 -21.53
CA TYR A 79 -19.96 22.31 -20.27
C TYR A 79 -18.67 21.61 -19.87
N MET A 80 -18.05 20.85 -20.78
CA MET A 80 -16.82 20.14 -20.48
C MET A 80 -15.64 21.10 -20.26
N LEU A 81 -15.47 22.12 -21.09
CA LEU A 81 -14.39 23.10 -20.92
C LEU A 81 -14.47 23.80 -19.54
N ASN A 82 -15.67 24.20 -19.12
CA ASN A 82 -15.89 24.79 -17.81
C ASN A 82 -15.60 23.79 -16.68
N LEU A 83 -16.01 22.52 -16.83
CA LEU A 83 -15.74 21.48 -15.84
C LEU A 83 -14.23 21.22 -15.68
N ILE A 84 -13.48 21.23 -16.79
CA ILE A 84 -12.02 21.10 -16.76
C ILE A 84 -11.41 22.28 -15.99
N GLU A 85 -11.80 23.51 -16.32
CA GLU A 85 -11.32 24.71 -15.63
C GLU A 85 -11.65 24.68 -14.13
N GLU A 86 -12.84 24.22 -13.76
CA GLU A 86 -13.25 24.05 -12.36
C GLU A 86 -12.36 23.06 -11.61
N ILE A 87 -12.12 21.88 -12.20
CA ILE A 87 -11.26 20.84 -11.60
C ILE A 87 -9.82 21.34 -11.46
N GLU A 88 -9.25 21.92 -12.51
CA GLU A 88 -7.88 22.42 -12.53
C GLU A 88 -7.70 23.58 -11.54
N THR A 89 -8.62 24.53 -11.52
CA THR A 89 -8.60 25.65 -10.57
C THR A 89 -8.75 25.15 -9.14
N PHE A 90 -9.64 24.20 -8.89
CA PHE A 90 -9.81 23.61 -7.56
C PHE A 90 -8.54 22.89 -7.11
N GLN A 91 -7.95 22.07 -8.00
CA GLN A 91 -6.69 21.35 -7.75
C GLN A 91 -5.56 22.31 -7.44
N LEU A 92 -5.35 23.36 -8.23
CA LEU A 92 -4.32 24.37 -8.02
C LEU A 92 -4.46 25.07 -6.65
N ASN A 93 -5.69 25.43 -6.26
CA ASN A 93 -5.94 26.15 -5.01
C ASN A 93 -5.72 25.32 -3.74
N ILE A 94 -5.77 23.99 -3.83
CA ILE A 94 -5.56 23.10 -2.68
C ILE A 94 -4.28 22.27 -2.79
N ASN A 95 -3.48 22.46 -3.86
CA ASN A 95 -2.28 21.68 -4.15
C ASN A 95 -1.20 21.74 -3.05
N ASP A 96 -1.07 22.89 -2.37
CA ASP A 96 -0.11 23.10 -1.29
C ASP A 96 -0.69 22.74 0.10
N SER A 97 -1.59 21.76 0.15
CA SER A 97 -2.28 21.36 1.38
C SER A 97 -2.39 19.85 1.53
N SER A 98 -2.77 19.39 2.72
CA SER A 98 -3.11 17.98 2.98
C SER A 98 -4.31 17.47 2.17
N PHE A 99 -5.01 18.34 1.45
CA PHE A 99 -6.11 18.01 0.55
C PHE A 99 -5.70 18.04 -0.93
N SER A 100 -4.41 18.19 -1.23
CA SER A 100 -3.89 18.03 -2.59
C SER A 100 -4.33 16.69 -3.15
N PHE A 101 -4.66 16.64 -4.43
CA PHE A 101 -5.18 15.44 -5.07
C PHE A 101 -4.70 15.31 -6.51
N THR A 102 -4.83 14.10 -7.03
CA THR A 102 -4.64 13.73 -8.42
C THR A 102 -5.89 13.02 -8.93
N ILE A 103 -5.99 12.89 -10.25
CA ILE A 103 -7.05 12.16 -10.94
C ILE A 103 -6.46 10.89 -11.57
N ASN A 104 -7.29 9.85 -11.74
CA ASN A 104 -6.96 8.63 -12.47
C ASN A 104 -6.38 8.97 -13.86
N GLU A 105 -5.26 8.35 -14.23
CA GLU A 105 -4.53 8.71 -15.46
C GLU A 105 -5.37 8.54 -16.73
N LYS A 106 -6.22 7.49 -16.84
CA LYS A 106 -7.12 7.33 -18.00
C LYS A 106 -8.10 8.51 -18.12
N TYR A 107 -8.67 8.98 -17.00
CA TYR A 107 -9.55 10.15 -17.02
C TYR A 107 -8.79 11.43 -17.34
N LYS A 108 -7.58 11.58 -16.81
CA LYS A 108 -6.70 12.72 -17.07
C LYS A 108 -6.31 12.84 -18.54
N GLU A 109 -5.97 11.72 -19.17
CA GLU A 109 -5.67 11.64 -20.59
C GLU A 109 -6.88 12.01 -21.42
N LYS A 110 -8.07 11.49 -21.10
CA LYS A 110 -9.31 11.82 -21.82
C LYS A 110 -9.75 13.27 -21.63
N ILE A 111 -9.57 13.84 -20.45
CA ILE A 111 -9.76 15.28 -20.19
C ILE A 111 -8.82 16.10 -21.06
N LYS A 112 -7.53 15.73 -21.12
CA LYS A 112 -6.52 16.39 -21.94
C LYS A 112 -6.76 16.22 -23.44
N GLU A 113 -7.29 15.09 -23.86
CA GLU A 113 -7.71 14.85 -25.24
C GLU A 113 -8.88 15.77 -25.60
N CYS A 114 -9.92 15.81 -24.75
CA CYS A 114 -11.07 16.71 -24.91
C CYS A 114 -10.65 18.18 -25.02
N SER A 115 -9.72 18.65 -24.17
CA SER A 115 -9.30 20.06 -24.19
C SER A 115 -8.55 20.48 -25.46
N ARG A 116 -8.06 19.53 -26.28
CA ARG A 116 -7.36 19.84 -27.53
C ARG A 116 -8.30 20.17 -28.69
N TYR A 117 -9.49 19.58 -28.73
CA TYR A 117 -10.41 19.71 -29.87
C TYR A 117 -11.74 20.39 -29.52
N LEU A 118 -12.14 20.44 -28.25
CA LEU A 118 -13.35 21.13 -27.85
C LEU A 118 -13.18 22.65 -27.95
N VAL A 119 -14.14 23.30 -28.61
CA VAL A 119 -14.20 24.76 -28.77
C VAL A 119 -15.48 25.33 -28.16
N PRO A 120 -15.46 26.58 -27.64
CA PRO A 120 -16.59 27.15 -26.91
C PRO A 120 -17.77 27.57 -27.80
N SER A 121 -17.58 27.71 -29.11
CA SER A 121 -18.61 28.16 -30.06
C SER A 121 -18.52 27.39 -31.38
N GLY A 122 -19.63 27.37 -32.14
CA GLY A 122 -19.68 26.70 -33.45
C GLY A 122 -19.80 25.17 -33.41
N GLY A 123 -19.69 24.56 -32.21
CA GLY A 123 -19.60 23.11 -32.07
C GLY A 123 -18.17 22.62 -32.33
N SER A 124 -17.87 21.41 -31.88
CA SER A 124 -16.52 20.86 -31.96
C SER A 124 -16.49 19.65 -32.87
N GLU A 125 -15.59 19.64 -33.84
CA GLU A 125 -15.29 18.43 -34.62
C GLU A 125 -14.49 17.47 -33.75
N ILE A 126 -14.91 16.20 -33.72
CA ILE A 126 -14.22 15.17 -32.93
C ILE A 126 -13.21 14.48 -33.86
N PRO A 127 -11.89 14.51 -33.56
CA PRO A 127 -10.86 13.90 -34.39
C PRO A 127 -11.07 12.40 -34.62
N GLU A 128 -10.50 11.87 -35.71
CA GLU A 128 -10.69 10.47 -36.10
C GLU A 128 -10.13 9.47 -35.07
N GLU A 129 -9.04 9.86 -34.41
CA GLU A 129 -8.29 9.06 -33.45
C GLU A 129 -8.99 8.93 -32.09
N VAL A 130 -10.02 9.76 -31.83
CA VAL A 130 -10.76 9.71 -30.56
C VAL A 130 -11.58 8.43 -30.51
N GLU A 131 -11.20 7.57 -29.57
CA GLU A 131 -11.93 6.33 -29.25
C GLU A 131 -12.94 6.53 -28.11
N ARG A 132 -13.88 5.58 -28.00
CA ARG A 132 -14.84 5.56 -26.90
C ARG A 132 -14.14 5.57 -25.54
N ILE A 133 -14.68 6.38 -24.64
CA ILE A 133 -14.16 6.59 -23.30
C ILE A 133 -14.78 5.55 -22.37
N GLY A 134 -13.94 4.77 -21.68
CA GLY A 134 -14.37 3.88 -20.61
C GLY A 134 -14.88 4.65 -19.40
N ILE A 135 -16.13 4.42 -19.00
CA ILE A 135 -16.78 5.11 -17.88
C ILE A 135 -16.64 4.27 -16.62
N VAL A 136 -16.04 4.85 -15.58
CA VAL A 136 -15.80 4.21 -14.29
C VAL A 136 -16.91 4.63 -13.33
N GLU A 137 -17.81 3.72 -12.98
CA GLU A 137 -18.95 4.01 -12.08
C GLU A 137 -18.79 3.39 -10.68
N THR A 138 -17.86 2.47 -10.50
CA THR A 138 -17.78 1.59 -9.31
C THR A 138 -16.55 1.83 -8.44
N ARG A 139 -15.64 2.75 -8.80
CA ARG A 139 -14.43 3.06 -8.05
C ARG A 139 -14.06 4.55 -8.16
N PRO A 140 -13.37 5.13 -7.16
CA PRO A 140 -12.99 6.54 -7.18
C PRO A 140 -11.99 6.85 -8.31
N ILE A 141 -12.11 8.05 -8.88
CA ILE A 141 -11.18 8.60 -9.88
C ILE A 141 -10.32 9.74 -9.32
N PHE A 142 -10.65 10.32 -8.16
CA PHE A 142 -9.84 11.32 -7.47
C PHE A 142 -9.13 10.72 -6.25
N HIS A 143 -7.86 11.07 -6.03
CA HIS A 143 -7.03 10.53 -4.95
C HIS A 143 -6.18 11.61 -4.29
N LEU A 144 -6.08 11.62 -2.96
CA LEU A 144 -5.20 12.57 -2.28
C LEU A 144 -3.72 12.28 -2.57
N VAL A 145 -2.92 13.33 -2.70
CA VAL A 145 -1.46 13.28 -2.87
C VAL A 145 -0.81 13.63 -1.53
N ASN A 146 0.20 12.86 -1.13
CA ASN A 146 0.95 13.11 0.10
C ASN A 146 1.73 14.44 0.01
N SER A 147 1.21 15.51 0.62
CA SER A 147 1.68 16.89 0.44
C SER A 147 3.08 17.19 0.99
N GLY A 148 3.59 16.37 1.90
CA GLY A 148 4.91 16.56 2.49
C GLY A 148 6.07 16.35 1.51
N GLU A 149 5.94 15.39 0.59
CA GLU A 149 7.02 15.07 -0.35
C GLU A 149 7.21 16.19 -1.38
N ASN A 150 6.12 16.80 -1.85
CA ASN A 150 6.16 17.93 -2.77
C ASN A 150 6.81 19.18 -2.13
N LEU A 151 6.52 19.44 -0.86
CA LEU A 151 7.19 20.51 -0.11
C LEU A 151 8.68 20.21 0.05
N PHE A 152 9.06 18.95 0.23
CA PHE A 152 10.47 18.53 0.32
C PHE A 152 11.23 18.72 -1.00
N ARG A 153 10.59 18.44 -2.15
CA ARG A 153 11.15 18.75 -3.47
C ARG A 153 11.34 20.26 -3.68
N LYS A 154 10.39 21.09 -3.23
CA LYS A 154 10.51 22.56 -3.26
C LYS A 154 11.69 23.05 -2.39
N LEU A 155 11.94 22.41 -1.24
CA LEU A 155 13.09 22.69 -0.37
C LEU A 155 14.41 22.44 -1.11
N ILE A 156 14.57 21.27 -1.72
CA ILE A 156 15.78 20.92 -2.48
C ILE A 156 16.02 21.93 -3.61
N ALA A 157 14.99 22.24 -4.39
CA ALA A 157 15.08 23.21 -5.48
C ALA A 157 15.46 24.64 -4.97
N GLY A 158 14.94 25.03 -3.80
CA GLY A 158 15.30 26.29 -3.14
C GLY A 158 16.77 26.34 -2.72
N LEU A 159 17.30 25.25 -2.16
CA LEU A 159 18.71 25.12 -1.79
C LEU A 159 19.63 25.21 -3.02
N TYR A 160 19.27 24.58 -4.14
CA TYR A 160 20.07 24.63 -5.38
C TYR A 160 20.29 26.06 -5.88
N ARG A 161 19.30 26.94 -5.72
CA ARG A 161 19.40 28.35 -6.12
C ARG A 161 20.38 29.16 -5.27
N LYS A 162 20.65 28.77 -4.02
CA LYS A 162 21.49 29.52 -3.08
C LYS A 162 22.88 28.93 -2.91
N ASN A 163 22.96 27.62 -2.79
CA ASN A 163 24.22 26.94 -2.58
C ASN A 163 24.17 25.57 -3.29
N PRO A 164 24.57 25.51 -4.58
CA PRO A 164 24.50 24.29 -5.37
C PRO A 164 25.29 23.12 -4.76
N LYS A 165 26.41 23.40 -4.08
CA LYS A 165 27.22 22.37 -3.43
C LYS A 165 26.50 21.77 -2.22
N LEU A 166 25.87 22.61 -1.40
CA LEU A 166 25.02 22.18 -0.29
C LEU A 166 23.79 21.43 -0.80
N ALA A 167 23.13 21.94 -1.82
CA ALA A 167 21.91 21.36 -2.36
C ALA A 167 22.16 19.98 -2.95
N LYS A 168 23.24 19.82 -3.72
CA LYS A 168 23.64 18.53 -4.27
C LYS A 168 23.88 17.51 -3.15
N LEU A 169 24.62 17.89 -2.10
CA LEU A 169 24.83 17.02 -0.94
C LEU A 169 23.52 16.71 -0.21
N PHE A 170 22.65 17.72 -0.02
CA PHE A 170 21.38 17.56 0.67
C PHE A 170 20.43 16.62 -0.09
N ASP A 171 20.34 16.78 -1.40
CA ASP A 171 19.53 15.97 -2.32
C ASP A 171 20.03 14.51 -2.38
N GLU A 172 21.35 14.32 -2.44
CA GLU A 172 21.96 12.98 -2.47
C GLU A 172 21.87 12.25 -1.13
N LYS A 173 21.91 12.97 -0.01
CA LYS A 173 22.14 12.37 1.33
C LYS A 173 20.97 12.50 2.29
N ILE A 174 19.95 13.30 1.99
CA ILE A 174 18.81 13.52 2.87
C ILE A 174 17.51 13.18 2.15
N HIS A 175 16.76 12.22 2.69
CA HIS A 175 15.56 11.67 2.06
C HIS A 175 14.31 11.92 2.91
N PHE A 176 13.25 12.40 2.26
CA PHE A 176 11.95 12.60 2.89
C PHE A 176 11.37 11.30 3.44
N ILE A 177 10.81 11.35 4.66
CA ILE A 177 10.06 10.24 5.25
C ILE A 177 8.59 10.63 5.38
N SER A 178 8.29 11.71 6.09
CA SER A 178 6.91 12.17 6.29
C SER A 178 6.86 13.63 6.74
N PHE A 179 5.68 14.25 6.62
CA PHE A 179 5.40 15.56 7.20
C PHE A 179 4.03 15.56 7.87
N ASP A 180 4.03 15.32 9.16
CA ASP A 180 2.82 15.17 9.96
C ASP A 180 2.93 16.03 11.22
N ASN A 181 1.83 16.66 11.65
CA ASN A 181 1.78 17.44 12.90
C ASN A 181 2.93 18.48 13.03
N LYS A 182 3.23 19.21 11.93
CA LYS A 182 4.34 20.19 11.84
C LYS A 182 5.73 19.59 12.10
N THR A 183 5.89 18.28 11.94
CA THR A 183 7.17 17.59 12.07
C THR A 183 7.60 17.04 10.72
N LEU A 184 8.67 17.61 10.17
CA LEU A 184 9.33 17.10 8.98
C LEU A 184 10.32 16.01 9.41
N SER A 185 10.01 14.78 9.03
CA SER A 185 10.88 13.64 9.26
C SER A 185 11.64 13.32 7.99
N TRP A 186 12.96 13.22 8.12
CA TRP A 186 13.83 12.79 7.04
C TRP A 186 14.93 11.87 7.57
N ASN A 187 15.45 11.04 6.68
CA ASN A 187 16.67 10.27 6.93
C ASN A 187 17.87 11.06 6.40
N SER A 188 19.01 11.02 7.09
CA SER A 188 20.28 11.48 6.54
C SER A 188 21.33 10.38 6.60
N ASN A 189 21.94 10.06 5.45
CA ASN A 189 23.06 9.15 5.35
C ASN A 189 24.33 9.92 4.97
N VAL A 190 25.04 10.45 5.97
CA VAL A 190 26.14 11.42 5.79
C VAL A 190 27.38 10.96 6.55
N SER A 191 28.55 10.99 5.90
CA SER A 191 29.84 10.77 6.55
C SER A 191 30.17 11.89 7.55
N GLU A 192 31.14 11.68 8.45
CA GLU A 192 31.47 12.67 9.48
C GLU A 192 31.89 14.04 8.91
N SER A 193 32.60 14.04 7.77
CA SER A 193 32.96 15.28 7.05
C SER A 193 31.76 15.94 6.36
N GLU A 194 30.82 15.17 5.83
CA GLU A 194 29.60 15.69 5.19
C GLU A 194 28.61 16.22 6.24
N LYS A 195 28.55 15.56 7.40
CA LYS A 195 27.80 16.00 8.58
C LYS A 195 28.30 17.35 9.07
N GLN A 196 29.63 17.51 9.23
CA GLN A 196 30.22 18.82 9.56
C GLN A 196 29.86 19.89 8.52
N PHE A 197 29.85 19.53 7.23
CA PHE A 197 29.46 20.48 6.18
C PHE A 197 27.97 20.87 6.26
N LEU A 198 27.07 19.92 6.53
CA LEU A 198 25.64 20.19 6.74
C LEU A 198 25.38 21.00 8.01
N GLU A 199 26.08 20.71 9.11
CA GLU A 199 26.01 21.47 10.37
C GLU A 199 26.47 22.92 10.18
N ASN A 200 27.58 23.13 9.45
CA ASN A 200 28.06 24.46 9.10
C ASN A 200 27.06 25.25 8.24
N ASN A 201 26.19 24.56 7.50
CA ASN A 201 25.16 25.16 6.65
C ASN A 201 23.73 25.02 7.24
N TRP A 202 23.60 24.56 8.48
CA TRP A 202 22.32 24.20 9.08
C TRP A 202 21.34 25.38 9.12
N MET A 203 21.86 26.58 9.37
CA MET A 203 21.04 27.78 9.43
C MET A 203 20.33 28.06 8.10
N LEU A 204 21.00 27.83 6.97
CA LEU A 204 20.40 28.00 5.64
C LEU A 204 19.33 26.94 5.38
N ILE A 205 19.62 25.68 5.67
CA ILE A 205 18.65 24.56 5.57
C ILE A 205 17.41 24.87 6.41
N ARG A 206 17.60 25.25 7.67
CA ARG A 206 16.53 25.55 8.61
C ARG A 206 15.66 26.72 8.14
N THR A 207 16.26 27.78 7.62
CA THR A 207 15.50 28.92 7.06
C THR A 207 14.60 28.47 5.92
N TYR A 208 15.11 27.69 4.97
CA TYR A 208 14.31 27.18 3.86
C TYR A 208 13.21 26.21 4.30
N VAL A 209 13.51 25.33 5.28
CA VAL A 209 12.48 24.48 5.87
C VAL A 209 11.38 25.33 6.51
N GLN A 210 11.74 26.38 7.24
CA GLN A 210 10.76 27.26 7.88
C GLN A 210 9.96 28.10 6.87
N GLU A 211 10.56 28.53 5.77
CA GLU A 211 9.88 29.23 4.69
C GLU A 211 8.85 28.32 3.98
N ILE A 212 9.18 27.04 3.78
CA ILE A 212 8.38 26.12 2.96
C ILE A 212 7.38 25.32 3.80
N PHE A 213 7.80 24.78 4.93
CA PHE A 213 6.97 23.95 5.82
C PHE A 213 6.33 24.75 6.96
N GLY A 214 6.81 25.98 7.19
CA GLY A 214 6.29 26.91 8.20
C GLY A 214 7.23 27.07 9.40
N PHE A 215 7.18 28.24 10.03
CA PHE A 215 8.13 28.67 11.07
C PHE A 215 8.21 27.74 12.30
N GLU A 216 7.09 27.11 12.65
CA GLU A 216 6.98 26.17 13.79
C GLU A 216 7.41 24.73 13.45
N THR A 217 7.90 24.48 12.24
CA THR A 217 8.26 23.13 11.81
C THR A 217 9.41 22.59 12.65
N LYS A 218 9.18 21.42 13.26
CA LYS A 218 10.22 20.62 13.91
C LYS A 218 10.84 19.70 12.88
N ILE A 219 12.16 19.57 12.91
CA ILE A 219 12.87 18.66 12.03
C ILE A 219 13.32 17.46 12.87
N LYS A 220 12.94 16.27 12.45
CA LYS A 220 13.37 15.00 13.03
C LYS A 220 14.29 14.31 12.04
N ASN A 221 15.58 14.28 12.37
CA ASN A 221 16.56 13.49 11.65
C ASN A 221 16.65 12.09 12.27
N THR A 222 16.44 11.05 11.46
CA THR A 222 16.69 9.66 11.87
C THR A 222 18.07 9.25 11.38
N ASN A 223 19.09 9.30 12.25
CA ASN A 223 20.43 8.81 11.91
C ASN A 223 20.47 7.28 12.02
N TYR A 224 20.70 6.60 10.90
CA TYR A 224 21.15 5.21 10.88
C TYR A 224 22.61 5.15 11.35
N GLY A 225 22.82 5.01 12.65
CA GLY A 225 24.09 4.59 13.21
C GLY A 225 24.06 3.08 13.45
N ASN A 226 24.76 2.33 12.58
CA ASN A 226 25.15 0.91 12.73
C ASN A 226 24.14 -0.21 12.36
N GLU A 227 23.34 -0.06 11.30
CA GLU A 227 22.69 -1.21 10.64
C GLU A 227 22.85 -1.23 9.10
N GLU A 228 23.57 -0.27 8.52
CA GLU A 228 23.84 -0.19 7.07
C GLU A 228 25.30 -0.51 6.74
N GLN A 229 25.67 -1.78 6.82
CA GLN A 229 26.74 -2.33 5.96
C GLN A 229 26.18 -3.31 4.91
N ASN A 230 24.87 -3.61 4.91
CA ASN A 230 24.28 -4.58 3.98
C ASN A 230 23.28 -4.01 2.96
N THR A 231 22.93 -2.71 3.01
CA THR A 231 21.92 -2.13 2.10
C THR A 231 22.50 -1.61 0.78
N ASN A 232 23.78 -1.22 0.76
CA ASN A 232 24.44 -0.75 -0.48
C ASN A 232 24.92 -1.86 -1.43
N HIS A 233 24.64 -3.14 -1.12
CA HIS A 233 24.64 -4.22 -2.12
C HIS A 233 23.24 -4.55 -2.67
N LYS A 234 22.16 -3.94 -2.12
CA LYS A 234 20.78 -4.23 -2.56
C LYS A 234 20.26 -3.31 -3.66
N ILE A 235 20.75 -2.06 -3.76
CA ILE A 235 20.20 -1.13 -4.76
C ILE A 235 20.83 -1.28 -6.16
N GLU A 236 22.08 -1.74 -6.27
CA GLU A 236 22.64 -2.17 -7.58
C GLU A 236 22.12 -3.55 -8.05
N LYS A 237 21.31 -4.25 -7.25
CA LYS A 237 20.64 -5.51 -7.64
C LYS A 237 19.27 -5.29 -8.33
N TYR A 238 18.86 -4.04 -8.58
CA TYR A 238 17.68 -3.72 -9.39
C TYR A 238 17.98 -3.59 -10.89
N ILE A 239 19.04 -4.23 -11.37
CA ILE A 239 19.00 -4.80 -12.72
C ILE A 239 18.13 -6.06 -12.63
N PHE A 240 16.84 -5.86 -12.90
CA PHE A 240 15.84 -6.92 -13.06
C PHE A 240 16.39 -8.00 -13.99
N SER A 241 16.73 -9.14 -13.40
CA SER A 241 17.16 -10.34 -14.12
C SER A 241 16.23 -11.47 -13.72
N ASN A 242 15.67 -12.17 -14.70
CA ASN A 242 14.87 -13.40 -14.55
C ASN A 242 15.36 -14.23 -13.34
N ILE A 243 14.55 -14.30 -12.28
CA ILE A 243 14.92 -14.99 -11.04
C ILE A 243 14.40 -16.43 -11.09
N ASN A 244 15.31 -17.39 -11.30
CA ASN A 244 15.03 -18.81 -11.16
C ASN A 244 14.82 -19.22 -9.69
N ASP A 245 14.11 -20.32 -9.44
CA ASP A 245 13.80 -20.81 -8.08
C ASP A 245 15.07 -21.07 -7.24
N ILE A 246 16.19 -21.38 -7.92
CA ILE A 246 17.52 -21.56 -7.34
C ILE A 246 18.06 -20.27 -6.71
N LYS A 247 17.77 -19.10 -7.30
CA LYS A 247 18.25 -17.79 -6.83
C LYS A 247 17.43 -17.30 -5.63
N ILE A 248 16.12 -17.60 -5.60
CA ILE A 248 15.25 -17.35 -4.42
C ILE A 248 15.69 -18.21 -3.23
N ASN A 249 15.98 -19.50 -3.46
CA ASN A 249 16.47 -20.39 -2.41
C ASN A 249 17.81 -19.92 -1.82
N LYS A 250 18.74 -19.50 -2.69
CA LYS A 250 20.05 -19.00 -2.25
C LYS A 250 19.95 -17.65 -1.53
N ASP A 251 19.12 -16.72 -2.03
CA ASP A 251 18.88 -15.44 -1.37
C ASP A 251 18.16 -15.62 -0.02
N PHE A 252 17.33 -16.67 0.15
CA PHE A 252 16.69 -17.02 1.44
C PHE A 252 17.70 -17.52 2.48
N GLU A 253 18.61 -18.41 2.08
CA GLU A 253 19.70 -18.91 2.93
C GLU A 253 20.66 -17.78 3.35
N GLU A 254 20.96 -16.84 2.46
CA GLU A 254 21.92 -15.75 2.71
C GLU A 254 21.32 -14.55 3.48
N ASN A 255 20.03 -14.22 3.28
CA ASN A 255 19.40 -13.03 3.88
C ASN A 255 18.49 -13.32 5.09
N GLY A 256 18.15 -14.57 5.37
CA GLY A 256 17.37 -14.95 6.55
C GLY A 256 15.94 -14.39 6.55
N TYR A 257 15.28 -14.33 5.39
CA TYR A 257 13.95 -13.74 5.26
C TYR A 257 12.91 -14.40 6.16
N LYS A 258 12.31 -13.63 7.08
CA LYS A 258 11.25 -14.10 7.98
C LYS A 258 9.85 -13.86 7.44
N ASN A 259 9.68 -12.84 6.59
CA ASN A 259 8.40 -12.46 5.99
C ASN A 259 8.57 -12.30 4.47
N ILE A 260 7.90 -13.10 3.65
CA ILE A 260 7.95 -12.96 2.19
C ILE A 260 6.56 -12.76 1.61
N LEU A 261 6.45 -11.83 0.67
CA LEU A 261 5.28 -11.66 -0.19
C LEU A 261 5.65 -12.00 -1.63
N LEU A 262 5.11 -13.09 -2.17
CA LEU A 262 5.24 -13.43 -3.58
C LEU A 262 4.10 -12.78 -4.37
N LYS A 263 4.43 -11.85 -5.27
CA LYS A 263 3.47 -11.16 -6.15
C LYS A 263 3.67 -11.62 -7.59
N GLY A 264 2.62 -11.85 -8.37
CA GLY A 264 2.79 -12.39 -9.72
C GLY A 264 1.46 -12.61 -10.43
N VAL A 265 1.47 -12.79 -11.74
CA VAL A 265 0.24 -13.20 -12.45
C VAL A 265 -0.15 -14.64 -12.02
N PRO A 266 -1.43 -15.03 -12.17
CA PRO A 266 -1.83 -16.41 -11.91
C PRO A 266 -1.02 -17.41 -12.74
N GLY A 267 -0.72 -18.58 -12.16
CA GLY A 267 -0.02 -19.66 -12.87
C GLY A 267 1.52 -19.55 -12.92
N THR A 268 2.14 -18.53 -12.31
CA THR A 268 3.62 -18.39 -12.26
C THR A 268 4.33 -19.26 -11.21
N GLY A 269 3.57 -20.04 -10.43
CA GLY A 269 4.14 -21.00 -9.48
C GLY A 269 4.40 -20.48 -8.06
N LYS A 270 3.86 -19.32 -7.67
CA LYS A 270 4.04 -18.72 -6.32
C LYS A 270 3.86 -19.71 -5.16
N SER A 271 2.72 -20.40 -5.09
CA SER A 271 2.45 -21.39 -4.03
C SER A 271 3.46 -22.54 -4.04
N ARG A 272 3.92 -22.97 -5.23
CA ARG A 272 4.95 -24.01 -5.37
C ARG A 272 6.32 -23.52 -4.90
N THR A 273 6.66 -22.26 -5.12
CA THR A 273 7.88 -21.64 -4.58
C THR A 273 7.86 -21.66 -3.05
N ILE A 274 6.74 -21.30 -2.41
CA ILE A 274 6.58 -21.40 -0.95
C ILE A 274 6.72 -22.85 -0.48
N ASP A 275 6.11 -23.82 -1.17
CA ASP A 275 6.23 -25.24 -0.81
C ASP A 275 7.69 -25.72 -0.84
N ASN A 276 8.46 -25.26 -1.83
CA ASN A 276 9.87 -25.58 -1.94
C ASN A 276 10.69 -24.95 -0.80
N ILE A 277 10.41 -23.70 -0.41
CA ILE A 277 11.04 -23.05 0.75
C ILE A 277 10.73 -23.85 2.03
N ILE A 278 9.46 -24.17 2.27
CA ILE A 278 9.04 -24.93 3.44
C ILE A 278 9.72 -26.30 3.50
N LYS A 279 9.78 -27.03 2.39
CA LYS A 279 10.35 -28.37 2.33
C LYS A 279 11.87 -28.37 2.43
N ASN A 280 12.54 -27.51 1.67
CA ASN A 280 13.99 -27.59 1.46
C ASN A 280 14.76 -26.67 2.41
N GLN A 281 14.21 -25.50 2.76
CA GLN A 281 14.89 -24.51 3.59
C GLN A 281 14.52 -24.63 5.06
N LEU A 282 13.22 -24.75 5.34
CA LEU A 282 12.74 -24.93 6.71
C LEU A 282 12.76 -26.40 7.16
N ASN A 283 13.04 -27.34 6.25
CA ASN A 283 13.03 -28.79 6.50
C ASN A 283 11.70 -29.31 7.10
N LEU A 284 10.59 -28.64 6.79
CA LEU A 284 9.27 -28.94 7.35
C LEU A 284 8.47 -29.97 6.54
N GLY A 285 9.05 -30.57 5.49
CA GLY A 285 8.36 -31.50 4.60
C GLY A 285 7.73 -32.72 5.30
N LYS A 286 8.25 -33.14 6.47
CA LYS A 286 7.71 -34.24 7.29
C LYS A 286 6.75 -33.78 8.39
N HIS A 287 6.61 -32.47 8.61
CA HIS A 287 5.86 -31.87 9.72
C HIS A 287 4.79 -30.88 9.24
N LEU A 288 4.37 -30.97 7.98
CA LEU A 288 3.41 -30.04 7.36
C LEU A 288 2.16 -29.82 8.22
N ASP A 289 1.52 -30.90 8.69
CA ASP A 289 0.27 -30.81 9.45
C ASP A 289 0.41 -30.18 10.84
N SER A 290 1.63 -30.08 11.37
CA SER A 290 1.89 -29.59 12.73
C SER A 290 2.62 -28.24 12.78
N HIS A 291 3.45 -27.94 11.79
CA HIS A 291 4.33 -26.79 11.77
C HIS A 291 4.07 -25.86 10.56
N VAL A 292 3.06 -26.15 9.75
CA VAL A 292 2.62 -25.27 8.67
C VAL A 292 1.13 -25.00 8.81
N LEU A 293 0.77 -23.73 8.93
CA LEU A 293 -0.62 -23.29 8.85
C LEU A 293 -0.80 -22.57 7.53
N ARG A 294 -1.61 -23.13 6.62
CA ARG A 294 -1.97 -22.49 5.35
C ARG A 294 -3.43 -22.09 5.36
N ILE A 295 -3.69 -20.83 5.04
CA ILE A 295 -5.02 -20.24 5.01
C ILE A 295 -5.16 -19.52 3.67
N ASN A 296 -6.25 -19.78 2.96
CA ASN A 296 -6.65 -18.95 1.82
C ASN A 296 -7.52 -17.79 2.35
N ILE A 297 -7.16 -16.56 1.99
CA ILE A 297 -7.87 -15.36 2.40
C ILE A 297 -9.05 -15.11 1.46
N HIS A 298 -10.20 -14.81 2.05
CA HIS A 298 -11.41 -14.49 1.33
C HIS A 298 -12.01 -13.18 1.87
N SER A 299 -12.88 -12.55 1.07
CA SER A 299 -13.55 -11.31 1.45
C SER A 299 -14.42 -11.44 2.72
N ALA A 300 -14.87 -12.65 3.05
CA ALA A 300 -15.64 -12.95 4.26
C ALA A 300 -14.76 -13.37 5.46
N SER A 301 -13.45 -13.54 5.27
CA SER A 301 -12.53 -13.79 6.39
C SER A 301 -12.60 -12.63 7.37
N SER A 302 -12.58 -12.92 8.67
CA SER A 302 -12.66 -11.90 9.72
C SER A 302 -11.51 -12.01 10.72
N ASN A 303 -11.26 -10.92 11.44
CA ASN A 303 -10.32 -10.91 12.55
C ASN A 303 -10.67 -11.97 13.61
N ALA A 304 -11.96 -12.21 13.84
CA ALA A 304 -12.45 -13.19 14.80
C ALA A 304 -12.07 -14.64 14.44
N ASP A 305 -12.00 -14.96 13.14
CA ASP A 305 -11.62 -16.30 12.67
C ASP A 305 -10.11 -16.55 12.80
N LEU A 306 -9.31 -15.50 12.67
CA LEU A 306 -7.85 -15.60 12.59
C LEU A 306 -7.14 -15.28 13.90
N MET A 307 -7.61 -14.29 14.65
CA MET A 307 -6.96 -13.78 15.86
C MET A 307 -7.75 -14.11 17.13
N GLN A 308 -8.86 -13.42 17.38
CA GLN A 308 -9.68 -13.61 18.59
C GLN A 308 -11.11 -13.12 18.37
N GLY A 309 -12.08 -13.90 18.83
CA GLY A 309 -13.50 -13.58 18.68
C GLY A 309 -14.34 -13.99 19.89
N ILE A 310 -15.64 -13.73 19.81
CA ILE A 310 -16.62 -14.17 20.81
C ILE A 310 -17.32 -15.42 20.26
N GLY A 311 -17.12 -16.54 20.92
CA GLY A 311 -17.87 -17.78 20.72
C GLY A 311 -19.11 -17.81 21.61
N ILE A 312 -20.14 -18.51 21.14
CA ILE A 312 -21.35 -18.77 21.90
C ILE A 312 -21.39 -20.28 22.20
N SER A 313 -21.53 -20.62 23.48
CA SER A 313 -21.71 -21.99 23.94
C SER A 313 -22.95 -22.08 24.81
N SER A 314 -23.50 -23.28 24.99
CA SER A 314 -24.55 -23.52 25.96
C SER A 314 -23.95 -24.32 27.11
N ASN A 315 -24.18 -23.88 28.35
CA ASN A 315 -23.78 -24.66 29.52
C ASN A 315 -24.67 -25.92 29.66
N GLU A 316 -24.33 -26.82 30.58
CA GLU A 316 -25.11 -28.06 30.82
C GLU A 316 -26.58 -27.82 31.22
N LYS A 317 -26.94 -26.58 31.58
CA LYS A 317 -28.31 -26.14 31.92
C LYS A 317 -29.05 -25.48 30.74
N GLY A 318 -28.43 -25.40 29.56
CA GLY A 318 -29.02 -24.80 28.36
C GLY A 318 -28.95 -23.27 28.31
N GLU A 319 -28.23 -22.62 29.22
CA GLU A 319 -28.05 -21.17 29.23
C GLU A 319 -26.95 -20.75 28.26
N ILE A 320 -27.16 -19.62 27.58
CA ILE A 320 -26.20 -19.05 26.63
C ILE A 320 -25.01 -18.48 27.41
N GLU A 321 -23.82 -19.02 27.15
CA GLU A 321 -22.54 -18.61 27.71
C GLU A 321 -21.63 -18.10 26.59
N TYR A 322 -21.29 -16.81 26.66
CA TYR A 322 -20.29 -16.21 25.79
C TYR A 322 -18.90 -16.61 26.28
N LYS A 323 -18.06 -17.11 25.39
CA LYS A 323 -16.66 -17.45 25.66
C LYS A 323 -15.76 -16.79 24.64
N GLU A 324 -14.57 -16.40 25.06
CA GLU A 324 -13.56 -15.99 24.10
C GLU A 324 -13.12 -17.20 23.29
N ARG A 325 -13.10 -17.05 21.97
CA ARG A 325 -12.61 -18.04 21.03
C ARG A 325 -11.30 -17.54 20.46
N GLN A 326 -10.27 -18.39 20.51
CA GLN A 326 -8.99 -18.11 19.87
C GLN A 326 -9.06 -18.44 18.38
N GLY A 327 -8.49 -17.56 17.55
CA GLY A 327 -8.44 -17.75 16.10
C GLY A 327 -7.21 -18.53 15.66
N LEU A 328 -7.25 -19.02 14.42
CA LEU A 328 -6.25 -19.96 13.88
C LEU A 328 -4.81 -19.45 13.95
N ILE A 329 -4.56 -18.19 13.60
CA ILE A 329 -3.22 -17.60 13.60
C ILE A 329 -2.72 -17.45 15.03
N PHE A 330 -3.59 -17.03 15.97
CA PHE A 330 -3.15 -16.83 17.34
C PHE A 330 -2.84 -18.16 18.04
N GLU A 331 -3.65 -19.20 17.84
CA GLU A 331 -3.34 -20.57 18.29
C GLU A 331 -1.98 -21.06 17.72
N PHE A 332 -1.69 -20.72 16.46
CA PHE A 332 -0.45 -21.11 15.81
C PHE A 332 0.78 -20.35 16.35
N ILE A 333 0.64 -19.06 16.65
CA ILE A 333 1.68 -18.25 17.32
C ILE A 333 1.99 -18.81 18.70
N GLU A 334 0.96 -19.16 19.47
CA GLU A 334 1.11 -19.79 20.78
C GLU A 334 1.90 -21.10 20.66
N LYS A 335 1.51 -21.98 19.72
CA LYS A 335 2.20 -23.22 19.45
C LYS A 335 3.67 -23.01 19.05
N ALA A 336 3.97 -22.04 18.19
CA ALA A 336 5.34 -21.73 17.79
C ALA A 336 6.18 -21.20 18.96
N THR A 337 5.56 -20.41 19.86
CA THR A 337 6.21 -19.87 21.07
C THR A 337 6.60 -20.97 22.05
N PHE A 338 5.78 -22.02 22.18
CA PHE A 338 6.10 -23.20 22.99
C PHE A 338 7.17 -24.12 22.37
N ASN A 339 7.47 -23.97 21.08
CA ASN A 339 8.40 -24.83 20.36
C ASN A 339 9.53 -24.01 19.69
N PRO A 340 10.29 -23.20 20.45
CA PRO A 340 11.17 -22.17 19.90
C PRO A 340 12.33 -22.68 19.03
N ASN A 341 12.70 -23.96 19.17
CA ASN A 341 13.80 -24.58 18.42
C ASN A 341 13.35 -25.22 17.10
N GLN A 342 12.06 -25.22 16.80
CA GLN A 342 11.50 -25.80 15.57
C GLN A 342 10.93 -24.67 14.71
N PRO A 343 11.18 -24.64 13.40
CA PRO A 343 10.61 -23.63 12.52
C PRO A 343 9.10 -23.86 12.35
N PHE A 344 8.34 -22.78 12.23
CA PHE A 344 6.92 -22.79 11.87
C PHE A 344 6.70 -21.94 10.64
N ALA A 345 5.74 -22.27 9.77
CA ALA A 345 5.41 -21.46 8.60
C ALA A 345 3.91 -21.14 8.57
N LEU A 346 3.58 -19.86 8.61
CA LEU A 346 2.25 -19.34 8.34
C LEU A 346 2.17 -18.90 6.88
N VAL A 347 1.30 -19.52 6.09
CA VAL A 347 1.08 -19.21 4.69
C VAL A 347 -0.30 -18.60 4.51
N LEU A 348 -0.36 -17.34 4.10
CA LEU A 348 -1.60 -16.67 3.71
C LEU A 348 -1.66 -16.57 2.18
N GLU A 349 -2.58 -17.29 1.58
CA GLU A 349 -2.80 -17.22 0.14
C GLU A 349 -3.84 -16.17 -0.22
N GLU A 350 -3.68 -15.61 -1.42
CA GLU A 350 -4.62 -14.66 -2.01
C GLU A 350 -4.89 -13.44 -1.10
N ILE A 351 -3.84 -12.90 -0.48
CA ILE A 351 -4.00 -11.80 0.50
C ILE A 351 -4.65 -10.54 -0.09
N GLN A 352 -4.71 -10.42 -1.42
CA GLN A 352 -5.42 -9.32 -2.09
C GLN A 352 -6.96 -9.39 -1.92
N GLU A 353 -7.53 -10.54 -1.56
CA GLU A 353 -8.99 -10.67 -1.40
C GLU A 353 -9.53 -9.89 -0.19
N ASN A 354 -8.69 -9.48 0.74
CA ASN A 354 -9.12 -8.82 1.99
C ASN A 354 -8.02 -7.89 2.55
N SER A 355 -8.37 -6.99 3.47
CA SER A 355 -7.37 -6.17 4.16
C SER A 355 -6.64 -7.01 5.19
N LEU A 356 -5.34 -7.24 4.99
CA LEU A 356 -4.56 -7.98 5.98
C LEU A 356 -4.47 -7.21 7.30
N ASN A 357 -4.40 -5.86 7.28
CA ASN A 357 -4.46 -5.05 8.49
C ASN A 357 -5.73 -5.32 9.31
N GLU A 358 -6.89 -5.43 8.68
CA GLU A 358 -8.13 -5.74 9.40
C GLU A 358 -8.11 -7.17 9.96
N LEU A 359 -7.59 -8.11 9.17
CA LEU A 359 -7.56 -9.53 9.51
C LEU A 359 -6.61 -9.88 10.67
N ILE A 360 -5.41 -9.27 10.71
CA ILE A 360 -4.40 -9.59 11.73
C ILE A 360 -4.12 -8.44 12.71
N GLY A 361 -4.68 -7.25 12.47
CA GLY A 361 -4.68 -6.11 13.40
C GLY A 361 -3.28 -5.76 13.89
N ASP A 362 -3.14 -5.69 15.21
CA ASP A 362 -1.89 -5.33 15.88
C ASP A 362 -0.76 -6.36 15.68
N LEU A 363 -1.04 -7.58 15.19
CA LEU A 363 0.00 -8.54 14.83
C LEU A 363 0.96 -7.96 13.78
N ILE A 364 0.47 -7.08 12.89
CA ILE A 364 1.31 -6.47 11.86
C ILE A 364 2.46 -5.66 12.45
N TYR A 365 2.34 -5.17 13.69
CA TYR A 365 3.45 -4.53 14.37
C TYR A 365 4.54 -5.54 14.73
N LEU A 366 4.18 -6.75 15.18
CA LEU A 366 5.11 -7.75 15.70
C LEU A 366 5.76 -8.63 14.62
N ILE A 367 5.26 -8.62 13.37
CA ILE A 367 5.86 -9.43 12.30
C ILE A 367 7.28 -8.96 11.94
N GLU A 368 7.65 -7.70 12.20
CA GLU A 368 8.99 -7.17 11.93
C GLU A 368 10.07 -7.93 12.72
N ASP A 369 11.16 -8.32 12.06
CA ASP A 369 12.20 -9.18 12.66
C ASP A 369 12.79 -8.62 13.97
N SER A 370 13.03 -7.31 14.03
CA SER A 370 13.59 -6.64 15.21
C SER A 370 12.67 -6.67 16.44
N LYS A 371 11.38 -6.94 16.25
CA LYS A 371 10.35 -6.92 17.29
C LYS A 371 9.99 -8.29 17.84
N ARG A 372 10.55 -9.34 17.25
CA ARG A 372 10.28 -10.73 17.62
C ARG A 372 11.02 -11.13 18.88
N ALA A 373 10.47 -12.12 19.57
CA ALA A 373 11.08 -12.75 20.73
C ALA A 373 12.23 -13.67 20.27
N LYS A 374 13.46 -13.20 20.44
CA LYS A 374 14.69 -13.89 20.04
C LYS A 374 15.32 -14.65 21.21
N GLY A 375 16.10 -15.69 20.90
CA GLY A 375 16.90 -16.42 21.91
C GLY A 375 16.07 -17.18 22.94
N LEU A 376 14.88 -17.63 22.55
CA LEU A 376 13.98 -18.40 23.42
C LEU A 376 14.58 -19.77 23.74
N ASN A 377 14.85 -20.03 25.02
CA ASN A 377 15.39 -21.31 25.47
C ASN A 377 14.28 -22.16 26.08
N PRO A 378 14.03 -23.38 25.57
CA PRO A 378 13.07 -24.28 26.16
C PRO A 378 13.56 -24.77 27.53
N ASP A 379 12.63 -25.05 28.43
CA ASP A 379 12.89 -25.79 29.66
C ASP A 379 11.81 -26.87 29.87
N ASN A 380 11.99 -27.70 30.88
CA ASN A 380 11.08 -28.82 31.16
C ASN A 380 9.92 -28.44 32.09
N LYS A 381 9.58 -27.14 32.20
CA LYS A 381 8.46 -26.69 33.04
C LYS A 381 7.21 -26.50 32.20
N GLU A 382 6.07 -26.81 32.81
CA GLU A 382 4.78 -26.50 32.22
C GLU A 382 4.42 -25.04 32.50
N TYR A 383 3.94 -24.36 31.45
CA TYR A 383 3.48 -22.97 31.51
C TYR A 383 2.14 -22.86 30.80
N THR A 384 1.27 -22.01 31.32
CA THR A 384 0.27 -21.36 30.47
C THR A 384 0.96 -20.40 29.50
N TYR A 385 0.35 -20.11 28.35
CA TYR A 385 0.95 -19.17 27.38
C TYR A 385 1.27 -17.82 28.02
N ARG A 386 0.38 -17.35 28.90
CA ARG A 386 0.57 -16.12 29.66
C ARG A 386 1.83 -16.15 30.52
N GLU A 387 2.03 -17.21 31.31
CA GLU A 387 3.21 -17.35 32.16
C GLU A 387 4.49 -17.42 31.34
N LEU A 388 4.44 -18.12 30.20
CA LEU A 388 5.56 -18.19 29.27
C LEU A 388 5.91 -16.80 28.71
N VAL A 389 4.92 -16.03 28.25
CA VAL A 389 5.14 -14.65 27.76
C VAL A 389 5.69 -13.75 28.86
N GLU A 390 5.15 -13.81 30.07
CA GLU A 390 5.65 -13.02 31.21
C GLU A 390 7.11 -13.36 31.54
N LYS A 391 7.49 -14.64 31.49
CA LYS A 391 8.89 -15.09 31.63
C LYS A 391 9.77 -14.55 30.50
N ILE A 392 9.35 -14.71 29.24
CA ILE A 392 10.12 -14.24 28.06
C ILE A 392 10.40 -12.74 28.15
N LEU A 393 9.39 -11.94 28.51
CA LEU A 393 9.54 -10.49 28.64
C LEU A 393 10.44 -10.08 29.82
N LYS A 394 10.55 -10.94 30.84
CA LYS A 394 11.49 -10.74 31.95
C LYS A 394 12.92 -11.07 31.55
N ASP A 395 13.10 -12.16 30.82
CA ASP A 395 14.42 -12.65 30.39
C ASP A 395 14.98 -11.82 29.21
N ALA A 396 14.11 -11.27 28.36
CA ALA A 396 14.44 -10.42 27.21
C ALA A 396 13.56 -9.17 27.15
N PRO A 397 13.83 -8.12 27.96
CA PRO A 397 13.00 -6.91 28.04
C PRO A 397 12.90 -6.08 26.76
N SER A 398 13.81 -6.29 25.80
CA SER A 398 13.76 -5.66 24.47
C SER A 398 12.71 -6.28 23.54
N THR A 399 12.10 -7.41 23.93
CA THR A 399 11.05 -8.05 23.14
C THR A 399 9.80 -7.18 23.14
N GLU A 400 9.36 -6.81 21.95
CA GLU A 400 8.15 -6.03 21.76
C GLU A 400 6.90 -6.90 21.94
N LYS A 401 5.81 -6.26 22.36
CA LYS A 401 4.56 -6.96 22.69
C LYS A 401 3.34 -6.12 22.36
N VAL A 402 2.23 -6.81 22.11
CA VAL A 402 0.92 -6.21 21.85
C VAL A 402 -0.04 -6.61 22.97
N LYS A 403 -0.89 -5.68 23.39
CA LYS A 403 -2.00 -5.97 24.30
C LYS A 403 -3.20 -6.40 23.47
N MET A 404 -3.70 -7.59 23.74
CA MET A 404 -4.93 -8.08 23.14
C MET A 404 -6.13 -7.56 23.93
N PRO A 405 -7.24 -7.17 23.26
CA PRO A 405 -8.45 -6.76 23.94
C PRO A 405 -9.08 -7.95 24.68
N ASN A 406 -9.53 -7.72 25.91
CA ASN A 406 -10.37 -8.69 26.60
C ASN A 406 -11.80 -8.50 26.06
N LEU A 407 -12.32 -9.52 25.38
CA LEU A 407 -13.63 -9.49 24.74
C LEU A 407 -14.74 -9.85 25.75
N ILE A 408 -14.36 -10.42 26.90
CA ILE A 408 -15.28 -10.75 28.00
C ILE A 408 -14.77 -10.15 29.33
N SER A 409 -15.70 -9.61 30.12
CA SER A 409 -15.43 -8.80 31.33
C SER A 409 -14.91 -9.58 32.54
N GLN A 410 -14.72 -10.90 32.46
CA GLN A 410 -14.39 -11.73 33.62
C GLN A 410 -12.91 -11.75 33.98
N ASP A 411 -12.01 -11.42 33.04
CA ASP A 411 -10.57 -11.40 33.30
C ASP A 411 -10.06 -9.96 33.38
N SER A 412 -9.62 -9.54 34.58
CA SER A 412 -9.20 -8.15 34.87
C SER A 412 -7.79 -7.84 34.37
N LYS A 413 -7.04 -8.84 33.91
CA LYS A 413 -5.67 -8.70 33.45
C LYS A 413 -5.62 -8.73 31.93
N ALA A 414 -4.99 -7.71 31.34
CA ALA A 414 -4.82 -7.62 29.88
C ALA A 414 -4.01 -8.82 29.34
N LYS A 415 -4.55 -9.52 28.33
CA LYS A 415 -3.84 -10.57 27.59
C LYS A 415 -2.77 -9.92 26.71
N VAL A 416 -1.60 -10.54 26.63
CA VAL A 416 -0.44 -10.00 25.89
C VAL A 416 0.03 -11.05 24.89
N MET A 417 0.43 -10.58 23.72
CA MET A 417 0.97 -11.40 22.64
C MET A 417 2.37 -10.90 22.25
N ILE A 418 3.23 -11.84 21.92
CA ILE A 418 4.54 -11.63 21.30
C ILE A 418 4.59 -12.42 19.98
N MET A 419 5.54 -12.11 19.11
CA MET A 419 5.80 -12.92 17.91
C MET A 419 7.10 -13.71 18.10
N PRO A 420 7.08 -15.06 18.03
CA PRO A 420 8.29 -15.85 18.22
C PRO A 420 9.17 -15.82 16.96
N ASP A 421 10.49 -15.85 17.14
CA ASP A 421 11.44 -15.71 16.02
C ASP A 421 11.41 -16.89 15.03
N ASN A 422 11.01 -18.07 15.48
CA ASN A 422 10.94 -19.30 14.69
C ASN A 422 9.74 -19.39 13.74
N LEU A 423 8.81 -18.41 13.75
CA LEU A 423 7.63 -18.39 12.89
C LEU A 423 7.85 -17.57 11.61
N PHE A 424 7.88 -18.23 10.46
CA PHE A 424 8.00 -17.60 9.14
C PHE A 424 6.62 -17.23 8.58
N PHE A 425 6.53 -16.07 7.93
CA PHE A 425 5.29 -15.53 7.38
C PHE A 425 5.39 -15.44 5.86
N PHE A 426 4.58 -16.21 5.15
CA PHE A 426 4.60 -16.26 3.69
C PHE A 426 3.25 -15.85 3.14
N CYS A 427 3.25 -14.91 2.20
CA CYS A 427 2.06 -14.41 1.55
C CYS A 427 2.15 -14.64 0.04
N THR A 428 1.03 -14.95 -0.59
CA THR A 428 0.90 -14.88 -2.05
C THR A 428 -0.11 -13.82 -2.44
N SER A 429 0.20 -13.10 -3.51
CA SER A 429 -0.74 -12.19 -4.13
C SER A 429 -0.72 -12.32 -5.66
N ASN A 430 -1.92 -12.34 -6.25
CA ASN A 430 -2.07 -12.20 -7.69
C ASN A 430 -2.14 -10.70 -8.04
N TYR A 431 -1.55 -10.30 -9.17
CA TYR A 431 -1.89 -8.99 -9.74
C TYR A 431 -3.39 -8.99 -10.07
N ARG A 432 -4.10 -7.97 -9.59
CA ARG A 432 -5.49 -7.69 -9.95
C ARG A 432 -5.68 -6.21 -10.26
N ASP A 433 -6.67 -5.91 -11.07
CA ASP A 433 -7.07 -4.54 -11.44
C ASP A 433 -7.96 -3.86 -10.37
N ASP A 434 -8.50 -4.63 -9.41
CA ASP A 434 -9.28 -4.12 -8.27
C ASP A 434 -8.34 -3.69 -7.15
N ARG A 435 -8.41 -2.39 -6.82
CA ARG A 435 -7.49 -1.70 -5.90
C ARG A 435 -7.75 -2.01 -4.43
N ARG A 436 -7.78 -3.28 -4.01
CA ARG A 436 -7.36 -3.58 -2.64
C ARG A 436 -5.83 -3.48 -2.65
N VAL A 437 -5.34 -2.25 -2.60
CA VAL A 437 -3.91 -1.95 -2.59
C VAL A 437 -3.33 -2.69 -1.39
N ILE A 438 -2.34 -3.55 -1.63
CA ILE A 438 -1.56 -4.12 -0.53
C ILE A 438 -0.93 -2.94 0.19
N GLU A 439 -1.37 -2.72 1.42
CA GLU A 439 -1.10 -1.50 2.16
C GLU A 439 0.41 -1.29 2.31
N ASP A 440 0.91 -0.06 2.15
CA ASP A 440 2.36 0.23 2.22
C ASP A 440 3.00 -0.19 3.55
N ASN A 441 2.19 -0.21 4.61
CA ASN A 441 2.60 -0.67 5.92
C ASN A 441 2.86 -2.21 5.95
N LEU A 442 2.21 -3.00 5.09
CA LEU A 442 2.54 -4.39 4.86
C LEU A 442 3.82 -4.49 4.03
N LEU A 443 3.91 -3.76 2.92
CA LEU A 443 5.03 -3.87 1.98
C LEU A 443 6.39 -3.61 2.65
N ARG A 444 6.47 -2.71 3.63
CA ARG A 444 7.72 -2.46 4.37
C ARG A 444 8.13 -3.56 5.36
N ARG A 445 7.26 -4.54 5.62
CA ARG A 445 7.46 -5.63 6.60
C ARG A 445 7.63 -6.99 5.97
N PHE A 446 7.39 -7.07 4.67
CA PHE A 446 7.57 -8.24 3.85
C PHE A 446 8.65 -7.96 2.82
N ASP A 447 9.52 -8.94 2.59
CA ASP A 447 10.35 -8.95 1.41
C ASP A 447 9.46 -9.31 0.21
N VAL A 448 9.20 -8.32 -0.65
CA VAL A 448 8.33 -8.45 -1.81
C VAL A 448 9.14 -9.02 -2.98
N ILE A 449 8.70 -10.15 -3.49
CA ILE A 449 9.34 -10.83 -4.61
C ILE A 449 8.31 -10.98 -5.73
N GLU A 450 8.62 -10.39 -6.88
CA GLU A 450 7.79 -10.52 -8.07
C GLU A 450 8.16 -11.80 -8.84
N VAL A 451 7.13 -12.57 -9.20
CA VAL A 451 7.23 -13.87 -9.83
C VAL A 451 6.55 -13.78 -11.20
N TYR A 452 7.40 -13.75 -12.23
CA TYR A 452 7.01 -13.66 -13.62
C TYR A 452 6.85 -15.04 -14.28
N PRO A 453 6.11 -15.13 -15.40
CA PRO A 453 6.11 -16.33 -16.22
C PRO A 453 7.53 -16.73 -16.63
N LYS A 454 7.84 -18.02 -16.53
CA LYS A 454 9.14 -18.59 -16.90
C LYS A 454 9.00 -19.42 -18.17
N TYR A 455 10.01 -19.36 -19.02
CA TYR A 455 10.08 -20.07 -20.29
C TYR A 455 11.18 -21.13 -20.27
N LYS A 456 11.33 -21.88 -21.36
CA LYS A 456 12.34 -22.94 -21.48
C LYS A 456 13.77 -22.44 -21.29
N ASN A 457 14.07 -21.20 -21.69
CA ASN A 457 15.38 -20.59 -21.44
C ASN A 457 15.64 -20.36 -19.94
N ASP A 458 14.59 -20.22 -19.12
CA ASP A 458 14.70 -19.98 -17.69
C ASP A 458 14.79 -21.30 -16.90
N ILE A 459 13.93 -22.28 -17.20
CA ILE A 459 13.82 -23.53 -16.42
C ILE A 459 14.38 -24.78 -17.12
N GLY A 460 14.95 -24.64 -18.32
CA GLY A 460 15.65 -25.71 -19.03
C GLY A 460 14.77 -26.91 -19.36
N GLU A 461 15.27 -28.12 -19.08
CA GLU A 461 14.60 -29.38 -19.39
C GLU A 461 13.27 -29.59 -18.62
N ASP A 462 13.04 -28.84 -17.54
CA ASP A 462 11.77 -28.86 -16.82
C ASP A 462 10.62 -28.29 -17.68
N PHE A 463 10.93 -27.47 -18.71
CA PHE A 463 9.97 -27.03 -19.72
C PHE A 463 9.94 -28.02 -20.90
N LYS A 464 8.93 -28.91 -20.87
CA LYS A 464 8.87 -30.09 -21.74
C LYS A 464 8.86 -29.81 -23.25
N SER A 465 8.20 -28.75 -23.72
CA SER A 465 8.10 -28.42 -25.16
C SER A 465 8.72 -27.06 -25.46
N SER A 466 9.64 -27.02 -26.42
CA SER A 466 10.22 -25.77 -26.90
C SER A 466 9.18 -24.93 -27.63
N GLU A 467 8.34 -25.57 -28.45
CA GLU A 467 7.33 -24.91 -29.27
C GLU A 467 6.29 -24.19 -28.41
N VAL A 468 5.85 -24.82 -27.31
CA VAL A 468 4.92 -24.21 -26.35
C VAL A 468 5.59 -23.07 -25.60
N SER A 469 6.88 -23.20 -25.25
CA SER A 469 7.65 -22.13 -24.61
C SER A 469 7.75 -20.90 -25.51
N ASP A 470 8.16 -21.09 -26.75
CA ASP A 470 8.34 -20.00 -27.72
C ASP A 470 7.00 -19.31 -28.01
N PHE A 471 5.92 -20.08 -28.12
CA PHE A 471 4.56 -19.54 -28.26
C PHE A 471 4.15 -18.69 -27.07
N LEU A 472 4.33 -19.18 -25.83
CA LEU A 472 3.96 -18.45 -24.63
C LEU A 472 4.81 -17.18 -24.44
N GLU A 473 6.10 -17.25 -24.75
CA GLU A 473 6.99 -16.09 -24.70
C GLU A 473 6.56 -15.02 -25.71
N ALA A 474 6.27 -15.43 -26.95
CA ALA A 474 5.78 -14.53 -27.99
C ALA A 474 4.43 -13.91 -27.60
N LEU A 475 3.49 -14.72 -27.10
CA LEU A 475 2.17 -14.27 -26.66
C LEU A 475 2.28 -13.25 -25.52
N ASN A 476 3.08 -13.53 -24.49
CA ASN A 476 3.28 -12.61 -23.37
C ASN A 476 3.96 -11.31 -23.82
N LYS A 477 4.91 -11.36 -24.76
CA LYS A 477 5.50 -10.14 -25.35
C LYS A 477 4.44 -9.31 -26.07
N SER A 478 3.58 -9.93 -26.87
CA SER A 478 2.48 -9.22 -27.55
C SER A 478 1.47 -8.64 -26.55
N ILE A 479 1.15 -9.34 -25.46
CA ILE A 479 0.28 -8.83 -24.40
C ILE A 479 0.91 -7.58 -23.78
N VAL A 480 2.19 -7.65 -23.39
CA VAL A 480 2.94 -6.51 -22.82
C VAL A 480 2.99 -5.35 -23.81
N GLU A 481 3.23 -5.59 -25.10
CA GLU A 481 3.25 -4.54 -26.13
C GLU A 481 1.89 -3.85 -26.27
N VAL A 482 0.80 -4.61 -26.36
CA VAL A 482 -0.56 -4.06 -26.44
C VAL A 482 -0.91 -3.28 -25.17
N CYS A 483 -0.65 -3.85 -23.99
CA CYS A 483 -0.88 -3.15 -22.72
C CYS A 483 0.00 -1.90 -22.59
N SER A 484 1.25 -1.92 -23.08
CA SER A 484 2.14 -0.75 -23.11
C SER A 484 1.52 0.38 -23.94
N ASN A 485 1.07 0.04 -25.14
CA ASN A 485 0.49 0.99 -26.09
C ASN A 485 -0.83 1.58 -25.58
N ASN A 486 -1.57 0.84 -24.76
CA ASN A 486 -2.81 1.28 -24.14
C ASN A 486 -2.63 1.99 -22.79
N GLY A 487 -1.38 2.14 -22.30
CA GLY A 487 -1.11 2.73 -20.98
C GLY A 487 -1.57 1.85 -19.80
N GLU A 488 -1.63 0.54 -20.01
CA GLU A 488 -2.16 -0.47 -19.07
C GLU A 488 -1.06 -1.32 -18.40
N ILE A 489 0.21 -0.93 -18.53
CA ILE A 489 1.29 -1.53 -17.73
C ILE A 489 1.38 -0.81 -16.39
N HIS A 490 1.23 -1.57 -15.31
CA HIS A 490 1.37 -1.13 -13.92
C HIS A 490 2.70 -1.56 -13.33
#